data_AF-A0A085BJY9-F1
#
_entry.id   AF-A0A085BJY9-F1
#
_cell.length_a   1.000
_cell.length_b   1.000
_cell.length_c   1.000
_cell.angle_alpha   90.00
_cell.angle_beta   90.00
_cell.angle_gamma   90.00
#
_symmetry.space_group_name_H-M   'P 1'
#
loop_
_entity.id
_entity.type
_entity.pdbx_description
1 polymer ?
#
loop_
_entity_poly.entity_id
_entity_poly.type
_entity_poly.pdbx_seq_one_letter_code
_entity_poly.pdbx_strand_id
1 'polypeptide(L)'
;MTFIESLKNKIKLYKELIPFGKFNPNPPIEFEALKSFENRYGIVIPDDYKEFILKIGNGEFELNNDYFLELTASTWGDVSKPFNPEIESEIYNGLLEVVELSHAGGMIFLVANGDDYGHIWYRDNNRESDDFSIQPFLDKNQNKLNFGALINLYFDSEMEYYLRAMENAKKTAQQLIVRNDVNEKNKFEEKSFMFKLLRLFTRNN
;
A
#
# COMPACT_ATOMS: atom_id res chain seq x y z
N MET A 1 -20.52 -7.62 -0.52
CA MET A 1 -19.66 -6.66 -1.22
C MET A 1 -18.35 -7.38 -1.52
N THR A 2 -17.85 -7.35 -2.76
CA THR A 2 -16.60 -8.04 -3.12
C THR A 2 -15.38 -7.24 -2.63
N PHE A 3 -14.21 -7.88 -2.59
CA PHE A 3 -12.93 -7.21 -2.28
C PHE A 3 -12.74 -5.94 -3.12
N ILE A 4 -12.86 -6.07 -4.45
CA ILE A 4 -12.61 -4.95 -5.36
C ILE A 4 -13.59 -3.79 -5.16
N GLU A 5 -14.87 -4.06 -4.90
CA GLU A 5 -15.86 -3.01 -4.68
C GLU A 5 -15.62 -2.28 -3.36
N SER A 6 -15.21 -3.01 -2.32
CA SER A 6 -14.78 -2.40 -1.07
C SER A 6 -13.52 -1.53 -1.27
N LEU A 7 -12.55 -1.99 -2.06
CA LEU A 7 -11.31 -1.26 -2.34
C LEU A 7 -11.57 0.01 -3.16
N LYS A 8 -12.43 -0.04 -4.18
CA LYS A 8 -12.81 1.16 -4.96
C LYS A 8 -13.43 2.24 -4.09
N ASN A 9 -14.32 1.86 -3.17
CA ASN A 9 -14.91 2.80 -2.21
C ASN A 9 -13.84 3.41 -1.30
N LYS A 10 -12.87 2.61 -0.86
CA LYS A 10 -11.74 3.08 -0.06
C LYS A 10 -10.83 4.04 -0.83
N ILE A 11 -10.48 3.73 -2.07
CA ILE A 11 -9.70 4.61 -2.97
C ILE A 11 -10.43 5.95 -3.19
N LYS A 12 -11.75 5.91 -3.39
CA LYS A 12 -12.55 7.13 -3.51
C LYS A 12 -12.43 8.00 -2.26
N LEU A 13 -12.62 7.40 -1.08
CA LEU A 13 -12.48 8.11 0.19
C LEU A 13 -11.05 8.65 0.41
N TYR A 14 -10.03 7.84 0.10
CA TYR A 14 -8.63 8.25 0.16
C TYR A 14 -8.37 9.51 -0.67
N LYS A 15 -8.84 9.55 -1.93
CA LYS A 15 -8.66 10.71 -2.82
C LYS A 15 -9.40 11.96 -2.34
N GLU A 16 -10.52 11.80 -1.65
CA GLU A 16 -11.26 12.90 -1.02
C GLU A 16 -10.53 13.46 0.21
N LEU A 17 -9.94 12.58 1.03
CA LEU A 17 -9.20 12.95 2.24
C LEU A 17 -7.81 13.50 1.94
N ILE A 18 -7.14 12.93 0.94
CA ILE A 18 -5.72 13.14 0.63
C ILE A 18 -5.60 13.46 -0.87
N PRO A 19 -6.05 14.65 -1.31
CA PRO A 19 -6.11 14.99 -2.73
C PRO A 19 -4.74 15.18 -3.39
N PHE A 20 -3.67 15.28 -2.60
CA PHE A 20 -2.28 15.30 -3.06
C PHE A 20 -1.55 13.97 -2.79
N GLY A 21 -2.30 12.91 -2.48
CA GLY A 21 -1.76 11.57 -2.31
C GLY A 21 -1.14 11.07 -3.62
N LYS A 22 -0.14 10.21 -3.51
CA LYS A 22 0.62 9.69 -4.66
C LYS A 22 0.08 8.38 -5.23
N PHE A 23 -1.12 7.99 -4.81
CA PHE A 23 -1.83 6.83 -5.37
C PHE A 23 -2.34 7.11 -6.79
N ASN A 24 -1.48 6.87 -7.77
CA ASN A 24 -1.75 7.02 -9.21
C ASN A 24 -1.26 5.76 -9.93
N PRO A 25 -1.99 4.63 -9.83
CA PRO A 25 -1.58 3.40 -10.48
C PRO A 25 -1.55 3.54 -12.00
N ASN A 26 -0.71 2.73 -12.64
CA ASN A 26 -0.75 2.54 -14.08
C ASN A 26 -2.13 1.99 -14.51
N PRO A 27 -2.53 2.15 -15.78
CA PRO A 27 -3.80 1.59 -16.26
C PRO A 27 -3.94 0.09 -15.96
N PRO A 28 -5.18 -0.42 -15.83
CA PRO A 28 -5.40 -1.85 -15.68
C PRO A 28 -4.71 -2.66 -16.78
N ILE A 29 -4.12 -3.79 -16.41
CA ILE A 29 -3.53 -4.71 -17.38
C ILE A 29 -4.64 -5.38 -18.20
N GLU A 30 -4.40 -5.56 -19.50
CA GLU A 30 -5.30 -6.33 -20.36
C GLU A 30 -5.30 -7.81 -19.96
N PHE A 31 -6.46 -8.46 -20.06
CA PHE A 31 -6.60 -9.87 -19.70
C PHE A 31 -5.64 -10.78 -20.47
N GLU A 32 -5.45 -10.53 -21.77
CA GLU A 32 -4.52 -11.29 -22.61
C GLU A 32 -3.04 -11.10 -22.22
N ALA A 33 -2.68 -9.90 -21.75
CA ALA A 33 -1.34 -9.64 -21.24
C ALA A 33 -1.09 -10.40 -19.93
N LEU A 34 -2.08 -10.43 -19.03
CA LEU A 34 -2.02 -11.28 -17.82
C LEU A 34 -1.91 -12.78 -18.19
N LYS A 35 -2.74 -13.27 -19.12
CA LYS A 35 -2.67 -14.67 -19.58
C LYS A 35 -1.30 -15.00 -20.18
N SER A 36 -0.73 -14.08 -20.95
CA SER A 36 0.60 -14.23 -21.54
C SER A 36 1.69 -14.29 -20.46
N PHE A 37 1.56 -13.50 -19.40
CA PHE A 37 2.45 -13.52 -18.25
C PHE A 37 2.37 -14.87 -17.50
N GLU A 38 1.17 -15.31 -17.13
CA GLU A 38 0.93 -16.60 -16.48
C GLU A 38 1.49 -17.76 -17.31
N ASN A 39 1.24 -17.78 -18.62
CA ASN A 39 1.72 -18.82 -19.52
C ASN A 39 3.25 -18.81 -19.66
N ARG A 40 3.87 -17.63 -19.71
CA ARG A 40 5.32 -17.48 -19.83
C ARG A 40 6.05 -18.09 -18.63
N TYR A 41 5.52 -17.88 -17.44
CA TYR A 41 6.15 -18.30 -16.19
C TYR A 41 5.58 -19.59 -15.60
N GLY A 42 4.53 -20.15 -16.19
CA GLY A 42 3.89 -21.38 -15.72
C GLY A 42 3.24 -21.23 -14.34
N ILE A 43 2.73 -20.04 -14.02
CA ILE A 43 2.10 -19.71 -12.74
C ILE A 43 0.67 -19.23 -12.95
N VAL A 44 -0.10 -19.18 -11.86
CA VAL A 44 -1.40 -18.50 -11.81
C VAL A 44 -1.27 -17.36 -10.82
N ILE A 45 -1.77 -16.18 -11.16
CA ILE A 45 -1.72 -15.05 -10.23
C ILE A 45 -2.83 -15.20 -9.17
N PRO A 46 -2.52 -14.99 -7.87
CA PRO A 46 -3.51 -14.95 -6.78
C PRO A 46 -4.68 -14.02 -7.07
N ASP A 47 -5.90 -14.44 -6.70
CA ASP A 47 -7.13 -13.82 -7.20
C ASP A 47 -7.32 -12.37 -6.78
N ASP A 48 -6.93 -12.00 -5.56
CA ASP A 48 -6.98 -10.64 -5.06
C ASP A 48 -6.02 -9.70 -5.81
N TYR A 49 -4.78 -10.14 -6.06
CA TYR A 49 -3.84 -9.37 -6.88
C TYR A 49 -4.29 -9.30 -8.34
N LYS A 50 -4.82 -10.40 -8.89
CA LYS A 50 -5.42 -10.47 -10.23
C LYS A 50 -6.57 -9.49 -10.39
N GLU A 51 -7.51 -9.45 -9.44
CA GLU A 51 -8.62 -8.49 -9.46
C GLU A 51 -8.11 -7.05 -9.42
N PHE A 52 -7.09 -6.78 -8.60
CA PHE A 52 -6.51 -5.45 -8.48
C PHE A 52 -5.91 -4.96 -9.79
N ILE A 53 -5.02 -5.73 -10.41
CA ILE A 53 -4.33 -5.31 -11.64
C ILE A 53 -5.27 -5.23 -12.85
N LEU A 54 -6.34 -6.04 -12.90
CA LEU A 54 -7.33 -6.02 -14.00
C LEU A 54 -8.40 -4.93 -13.85
N LYS A 55 -8.65 -4.41 -12.64
CA LYS A 55 -9.79 -3.50 -12.38
C LYS A 55 -9.41 -2.15 -11.77
N ILE A 56 -8.29 -2.05 -11.07
CA ILE A 56 -7.77 -0.78 -10.52
C ILE A 56 -6.62 -0.26 -11.36
N GLY A 57 -5.60 -1.09 -11.57
CA GLY A 57 -4.38 -0.65 -12.23
C GLY A 57 -3.16 -1.48 -11.86
N ASN A 58 -2.16 -1.46 -12.74
CA ASN A 58 -0.84 -2.05 -12.46
C ASN A 58 -0.01 -1.12 -11.55
N GLY A 59 1.06 -1.63 -10.95
CA GLY A 59 1.89 -0.86 -10.02
C GLY A 59 2.90 0.06 -10.70
N GLU A 60 2.94 1.32 -10.25
CA GLU A 60 4.05 2.27 -10.33
C GLU A 60 3.59 3.51 -9.55
N PHE A 61 3.27 3.30 -8.27
CA PHE A 61 2.67 4.33 -7.43
C PHE A 61 3.18 4.24 -6.00
N GLU A 62 3.05 5.34 -5.27
CA GLU A 62 3.47 5.41 -3.88
C GLU A 62 2.23 5.41 -2.97
N LEU A 63 2.28 4.59 -1.91
CA LEU A 63 1.27 4.53 -0.86
C LEU A 63 1.99 4.23 0.46
N ASN A 64 1.67 4.97 1.51
CA ASN A 64 2.39 4.92 2.80
C ASN A 64 3.92 5.15 2.69
N ASN A 65 4.35 5.93 1.69
CA ASN A 65 5.76 6.15 1.34
C ASN A 65 6.53 4.90 0.88
N ASP A 66 5.84 3.83 0.47
CA ASP A 66 6.43 2.68 -0.20
C ASP A 66 5.96 2.63 -1.66
N TYR A 67 6.76 2.02 -2.53
CA TYR A 67 6.51 1.97 -3.97
C TYR A 67 5.91 0.63 -4.38
N PHE A 68 4.67 0.65 -4.87
CA PHE A 68 4.04 -0.51 -5.49
C PHE A 68 4.56 -0.68 -6.92
N LEU A 69 4.99 -1.90 -7.22
CA LEU A 69 5.70 -2.24 -8.45
C LEU A 69 4.77 -2.83 -9.51
N GLU A 70 5.12 -2.60 -10.77
CA GLU A 70 4.44 -3.22 -11.90
C GLU A 70 4.74 -4.72 -11.97
N LEU A 71 3.80 -5.47 -12.53
CA LEU A 71 4.01 -6.85 -12.92
C LEU A 71 5.07 -6.96 -14.04
N THR A 72 6.35 -7.03 -13.67
CA THR A 72 7.49 -6.95 -14.61
C THR A 72 8.39 -8.17 -14.65
N ALA A 73 8.07 -9.20 -13.88
CA ALA A 73 8.93 -10.37 -13.68
C ALA A 73 10.29 -10.07 -13.03
N SER A 74 10.47 -8.90 -12.38
CA SER A 74 11.53 -8.74 -11.39
C SER A 74 11.29 -9.79 -10.30
N THR A 75 12.08 -10.84 -10.38
CA THR A 75 11.95 -12.04 -9.58
C THR A 75 13.32 -12.32 -9.00
N TRP A 76 13.35 -12.59 -7.71
CA TRP A 76 14.58 -12.91 -6.99
C TRP A 76 15.07 -14.33 -7.30
N GLY A 77 14.21 -15.17 -7.86
CA GLY A 77 14.48 -16.53 -8.28
C GLY A 77 13.55 -16.97 -9.39
N ASP A 78 13.46 -18.28 -9.60
CA ASP A 78 12.58 -18.85 -10.62
C ASP A 78 11.15 -18.93 -10.08
N VAL A 79 10.29 -18.02 -10.53
CA VAL A 79 8.89 -17.98 -10.09
C VAL A 79 8.10 -19.24 -10.49
N SER A 80 8.58 -20.00 -11.48
CA SER A 80 7.95 -21.27 -11.89
C SER A 80 8.24 -22.42 -10.91
N LYS A 81 9.21 -22.24 -10.02
CA LYS A 81 9.53 -23.19 -8.94
C LYS A 81 8.79 -22.79 -7.66
N PRO A 82 8.41 -23.77 -6.82
CA PRO A 82 7.72 -23.47 -5.56
C PRO A 82 8.63 -22.68 -4.62
N PHE A 83 8.04 -21.72 -3.93
CA PHE A 83 8.67 -21.05 -2.80
C PHE A 83 8.87 -22.04 -1.66
N ASN A 84 10.06 -22.05 -1.07
CA ASN A 84 10.38 -22.81 0.12
C ASN A 84 11.20 -21.91 1.08
N PRO A 85 10.61 -21.43 2.19
CA PRO A 85 11.29 -20.57 3.14
C PRO A 85 12.34 -21.30 3.99
N GLU A 86 12.35 -22.64 4.01
CA GLU A 86 13.33 -23.43 4.77
C GLU A 86 14.69 -23.52 4.08
N ILE A 87 14.76 -23.13 2.80
CA ILE A 87 16.02 -23.13 2.04
C ILE A 87 16.67 -21.76 2.23
N GLU A 88 17.71 -21.70 3.07
CA GLU A 88 18.56 -20.52 3.20
C GLU A 88 19.30 -20.26 1.87
N SER A 89 18.80 -19.29 1.12
CA SER A 89 19.37 -18.85 -0.15
C SER A 89 19.04 -17.38 -0.37
N GLU A 90 19.95 -16.64 -1.00
CA GLU A 90 19.65 -15.27 -1.45
C GLU A 90 18.68 -15.25 -2.65
N ILE A 91 18.44 -16.39 -3.29
CA ILE A 91 17.61 -16.55 -4.48
C ILE A 91 16.37 -17.37 -4.10
N TYR A 92 15.26 -16.69 -3.83
CA TYR A 92 14.00 -17.32 -3.46
C TYR A 92 13.11 -17.53 -4.69
N ASN A 93 12.77 -18.79 -4.97
CA ASN A 93 11.83 -19.17 -6.03
C ASN A 93 10.38 -18.82 -5.65
N GLY A 94 9.50 -18.78 -6.65
CA GLY A 94 8.06 -18.65 -6.43
C GLY A 94 7.58 -17.31 -5.89
N LEU A 95 8.44 -16.28 -5.84
CA LEU A 95 8.12 -14.95 -5.34
C LEU A 95 7.98 -13.92 -6.47
N LEU A 96 6.97 -13.07 -6.36
CA LEU A 96 6.82 -11.84 -7.14
C LEU A 96 7.03 -10.65 -6.22
N GLU A 97 7.96 -9.76 -6.56
CA GLU A 97 8.11 -8.50 -5.84
C GLU A 97 6.93 -7.57 -6.17
N VAL A 98 6.24 -7.06 -5.14
CA VAL A 98 5.03 -6.24 -5.30
C VAL A 98 5.16 -4.86 -4.67
N VAL A 99 6.04 -4.69 -3.67
CA VAL A 99 6.31 -3.40 -3.04
C VAL A 99 7.79 -3.28 -2.69
N GLU A 100 8.40 -2.15 -3.04
CA GLU A 100 9.70 -1.70 -2.56
C GLU A 100 9.51 -0.79 -1.34
N LEU A 101 10.17 -1.11 -0.22
CA LEU A 101 10.09 -0.35 1.03
C LEU A 101 11.15 0.76 1.04
N SER A 102 10.81 1.93 0.50
CA SER A 102 11.74 3.05 0.25
C SER A 102 12.54 3.51 1.47
N HIS A 103 11.96 3.38 2.67
CA HIS A 103 12.58 3.86 3.91
C HIS A 103 13.36 2.80 4.68
N ALA A 104 12.99 1.53 4.56
CA ALA A 104 13.66 0.41 5.23
C ALA A 104 14.66 -0.32 4.32
N GLY A 105 14.67 0.02 3.02
CA GLY A 105 15.43 -0.69 1.99
C GLY A 105 14.93 -2.12 1.73
N GLY A 106 13.83 -2.53 2.34
CA GLY A 106 13.25 -3.87 2.26
C GLY A 106 12.32 -4.07 1.06
N MET A 107 11.77 -5.27 0.96
CA MET A 107 10.85 -5.65 -0.12
C MET A 107 9.71 -6.50 0.40
N ILE A 108 8.56 -6.37 -0.25
CA ILE A 108 7.39 -7.22 -0.03
C ILE A 108 7.14 -8.07 -1.27
N PHE A 109 6.91 -9.35 -1.03
CA PHE A 109 6.72 -10.38 -2.03
C PHE A 109 5.34 -11.01 -1.92
N LEU A 110 4.74 -11.32 -3.06
CA LEU A 110 3.60 -12.21 -3.20
C LEU A 110 4.09 -13.60 -3.58
N VAL A 111 3.69 -14.62 -2.81
CA VAL A 111 3.99 -16.02 -3.15
C VAL A 111 3.09 -16.45 -4.30
N ALA A 112 3.68 -16.65 -5.48
CA ALA A 112 2.99 -17.03 -6.70
C ALA A 112 3.04 -18.54 -6.98
N ASN A 113 3.87 -19.30 -6.24
CA ASN A 113 3.99 -20.75 -6.38
C ASN A 113 4.50 -21.39 -5.08
N GLY A 114 4.03 -22.59 -4.75
CA GLY A 114 4.39 -23.34 -3.53
C GLY A 114 3.27 -23.36 -2.48
N ASP A 115 3.59 -23.94 -1.32
CA ASP A 115 2.60 -24.23 -0.27
C ASP A 115 1.95 -22.97 0.33
N ASP A 116 2.66 -21.85 0.26
CA ASP A 116 2.22 -20.55 0.79
C ASP A 116 1.58 -19.64 -0.26
N TYR A 117 1.21 -20.19 -1.42
CA TYR A 117 0.55 -19.48 -2.52
C TYR A 117 -0.51 -18.48 -2.06
N GLY A 118 -0.43 -17.26 -2.59
CA GLY A 118 -1.35 -16.16 -2.31
C GLY A 118 -1.05 -15.34 -1.06
N HIS A 119 -0.05 -15.73 -0.26
CA HIS A 119 0.35 -14.98 0.92
C HIS A 119 1.49 -14.02 0.65
N ILE A 120 1.64 -13.06 1.56
CA ILE A 120 2.63 -12.00 1.53
C ILE A 120 3.78 -12.35 2.47
N TRP A 121 4.98 -12.18 1.95
CA TRP A 121 6.24 -12.30 2.67
C TRP A 121 7.03 -11.01 2.51
N TYR A 122 7.92 -10.69 3.44
CA TYR A 122 8.76 -9.51 3.32
C TYR A 122 10.18 -9.79 3.80
N ARG A 123 11.10 -9.00 3.29
CA ARG A 123 12.48 -8.94 3.71
C ARG A 123 12.76 -7.53 4.19
N ASP A 124 13.18 -7.40 5.44
CA ASP A 124 13.70 -6.14 5.96
C ASP A 124 15.21 -6.10 5.67
N ASN A 125 15.69 -5.03 5.02
CA ASN A 125 17.11 -4.85 4.73
C ASN A 125 17.77 -3.84 5.70
N ASN A 126 17.11 -3.52 6.82
CA ASN A 126 17.74 -2.75 7.90
C ASN A 126 19.03 -3.43 8.34
N ARG A 127 20.14 -2.76 8.02
CA ARG A 127 21.53 -3.26 7.98
C ARG A 127 22.17 -3.56 9.34
N GLU A 128 21.38 -3.70 10.41
CA GLU A 128 21.92 -3.98 11.75
C GLU A 128 22.05 -5.49 12.02
N SER A 129 21.36 -6.34 11.26
CA SER A 129 21.54 -7.80 11.29
C SER A 129 22.02 -8.31 9.94
N ASP A 130 23.01 -9.21 9.93
CA ASP A 130 23.38 -10.05 8.78
C ASP A 130 22.27 -11.07 8.41
N ASP A 131 21.08 -10.91 8.99
CA ASP A 131 19.91 -11.74 8.76
C ASP A 131 19.16 -11.23 7.52
N PHE A 132 19.39 -11.92 6.41
CA PHE A 132 18.72 -11.69 5.13
C PHE A 132 17.47 -12.58 4.96
N SER A 133 16.91 -13.08 6.07
CA SER A 133 15.74 -13.94 6.03
C SER A 133 14.53 -13.19 5.48
N ILE A 134 13.76 -13.92 4.69
CA ILE A 134 12.41 -13.54 4.32
C ILE A 134 11.45 -14.14 5.35
N GLN A 135 10.46 -13.37 5.78
CA GLN A 135 9.51 -13.78 6.80
C GLN A 135 8.07 -13.47 6.36
N PRO A 136 7.06 -14.22 6.85
CA PRO A 136 5.68 -13.97 6.47
C PRO A 136 5.23 -12.62 7.04
N PHE A 137 4.45 -11.87 6.25
CA PHE A 137 3.81 -10.67 6.74
C PHE A 137 2.55 -11.07 7.52
N LEU A 138 2.54 -10.81 8.82
CA LEU A 138 1.48 -11.26 9.72
C LEU A 138 0.55 -10.12 10.15
N ASP A 139 -0.74 -10.43 10.31
CA ASP A 139 -1.68 -9.56 11.01
C ASP A 139 -1.46 -9.59 12.54
N LYS A 140 -2.22 -8.75 13.26
CA LYS A 140 -2.19 -8.69 14.73
C LYS A 140 -2.54 -10.01 15.44
N ASN A 141 -3.16 -10.96 14.74
CA ASN A 141 -3.56 -12.27 15.24
C ASN A 141 -2.63 -13.39 14.76
N GLN A 142 -1.47 -13.05 14.17
CA GLN A 142 -0.49 -14.01 13.61
C GLN A 142 -0.97 -14.77 12.36
N ASN A 143 -1.98 -14.25 11.65
CA ASN A 143 -2.38 -14.81 10.35
C ASN A 143 -1.53 -14.20 9.24
N LYS A 144 -1.14 -15.01 8.25
CA LYS A 144 -0.47 -14.54 7.04
C LYS A 144 -1.40 -13.64 6.24
N LEU A 145 -0.90 -12.50 5.78
CA LEU A 145 -1.66 -11.61 4.91
C LEU A 145 -1.67 -12.15 3.47
N ASN A 146 -2.73 -11.84 2.73
CA ASN A 146 -2.76 -11.88 1.26
C ASN A 146 -2.66 -10.45 0.71
N PHE A 147 -2.60 -10.30 -0.63
CA PHE A 147 -2.47 -9.00 -1.26
C PHE A 147 -3.63 -8.07 -0.90
N GLY A 148 -4.86 -8.59 -0.89
CA GLY A 148 -6.04 -7.81 -0.56
C GLY A 148 -6.00 -7.25 0.87
N ALA A 149 -5.48 -8.01 1.83
CA ALA A 149 -5.30 -7.55 3.20
C ALA A 149 -4.16 -6.53 3.31
N LEU A 150 -3.04 -6.74 2.61
CA LEU A 150 -1.91 -5.81 2.54
C LEU A 150 -2.35 -4.42 2.04
N ILE A 151 -2.98 -4.35 0.87
CA ILE A 151 -3.37 -3.05 0.30
C ILE A 151 -4.40 -2.33 1.16
N ASN A 152 -5.30 -3.07 1.81
CA ASN A 152 -6.23 -2.49 2.77
C ASN A 152 -5.52 -1.89 3.97
N LEU A 153 -4.53 -2.61 4.53
CA LEU A 153 -3.72 -2.13 5.65
C LEU A 153 -3.00 -0.82 5.29
N TYR A 154 -2.43 -0.74 4.08
CA TYR A 154 -1.75 0.46 3.60
C TYR A 154 -2.71 1.66 3.54
N PHE A 155 -3.86 1.52 2.89
CA PHE A 155 -4.86 2.59 2.84
C PHE A 155 -5.37 2.98 4.23
N ASP A 156 -5.65 2.00 5.09
CA ASP A 156 -6.18 2.25 6.43
C ASP A 156 -5.16 3.01 7.28
N SER A 157 -3.89 2.59 7.25
CA SER A 157 -2.81 3.25 7.99
C SER A 157 -2.57 4.70 7.54
N GLU A 158 -2.55 4.95 6.23
CA GLU A 158 -2.34 6.29 5.69
C GLU A 158 -3.54 7.19 6.01
N MET A 159 -4.77 6.74 5.77
CA MET A 159 -5.96 7.53 6.12
C MET A 159 -6.06 7.81 7.61
N GLU A 160 -5.74 6.84 8.47
CA GLU A 160 -5.74 7.02 9.93
C GLU A 160 -4.72 8.09 10.36
N TYR A 161 -3.52 8.08 9.79
CA TYR A 161 -2.51 9.11 10.03
C TYR A 161 -3.06 10.51 9.70
N TYR A 162 -3.67 10.68 8.52
CA TYR A 162 -4.24 11.96 8.10
C TYR A 162 -5.42 12.40 8.99
N LEU A 163 -6.33 11.49 9.34
CA LEU A 163 -7.46 11.80 10.23
C LEU A 163 -6.99 12.26 11.61
N ARG A 164 -5.98 11.59 12.19
CA ARG A 164 -5.37 12.00 13.46
C ARG A 164 -4.71 13.37 13.35
N ALA A 165 -4.00 13.64 12.26
CA ALA A 165 -3.38 14.95 12.01
C ALA A 165 -4.44 16.06 11.90
N MET A 166 -5.56 15.80 11.22
CA MET A 166 -6.69 16.73 11.12
C MET A 166 -7.35 16.99 12.48
N GLU A 167 -7.56 15.95 13.29
CA GLU A 167 -8.12 16.10 14.63
C GLU A 167 -7.23 16.96 15.54
N ASN A 168 -5.92 16.72 15.50
CA ASN A 168 -4.94 17.50 16.25
C ASN A 168 -4.91 18.96 15.81
N ALA A 169 -4.91 19.22 14.50
CA ALA A 169 -4.96 20.59 13.97
C ALA A 169 -6.24 21.33 14.40
N LYS A 170 -7.39 20.63 14.41
CA LYS A 170 -8.66 21.19 14.89
C LYS A 170 -8.58 21.58 16.37
N LYS A 171 -8.02 20.71 17.22
CA LYS A 171 -7.82 20.99 18.65
C LYS A 171 -6.93 22.23 18.85
N THR A 172 -5.82 22.33 18.12
CA THR A 172 -4.91 23.49 18.17
C THR A 172 -5.62 24.78 17.75
N ALA A 173 -6.36 24.77 16.63
CA ALA A 173 -7.09 25.93 16.16
C ALA A 173 -8.15 26.41 17.17
N GLN A 174 -8.88 25.49 17.81
CA GLN A 174 -9.84 25.82 18.86
C GLN A 174 -9.16 26.47 20.07
N GLN A 175 -8.00 25.99 20.49
CA GLN A 175 -7.22 26.59 21.59
C GLN A 175 -6.74 28.00 21.26
N LEU A 176 -6.30 28.26 20.02
CA LEU A 176 -5.87 29.59 19.57
C LEU A 176 -7.04 30.59 19.50
N ILE A 177 -8.22 30.15 19.05
CA ILE A 177 -9.43 30.97 19.02
C ILE A 177 -9.85 31.38 20.45
N VAL A 178 -9.80 30.46 21.41
CA VAL A 178 -10.13 30.74 22.82
C VAL A 178 -9.12 31.72 23.45
N ARG A 179 -7.87 31.74 22.99
CA ARG A 179 -6.82 32.66 23.50
C ARG A 179 -6.88 34.08 22.92
N ASN A 180 -7.78 34.39 21.99
CA ASN A 180 -7.97 35.73 21.40
C ASN A 180 -6.68 36.35 20.79
N ASP A 181 -5.78 35.53 20.24
CA ASP A 181 -4.56 36.03 19.59
C ASP A 181 -4.86 36.46 18.15
N VAL A 182 -5.40 37.67 17.99
CA VAL A 182 -5.87 38.24 16.70
C VAL A 182 -4.75 38.32 15.66
N ASN A 183 -3.48 38.38 16.08
CA ASN A 183 -2.32 38.46 15.19
C ASN A 183 -1.90 37.12 14.57
N GLU A 184 -2.16 35.97 15.21
CA GLU A 184 -1.90 34.65 14.62
C GLU A 184 -3.02 34.18 13.69
N LYS A 185 -4.24 34.66 13.93
CA LYS A 185 -5.43 34.32 13.12
C LYS A 185 -5.24 34.68 11.63
N ASN A 186 -4.65 35.84 11.35
CA ASN A 186 -4.35 36.28 9.98
C ASN A 186 -3.19 35.48 9.33
N LYS A 187 -2.21 35.05 10.12
CA LYS A 187 -1.05 34.28 9.63
C LYS A 187 -1.40 32.82 9.32
N PHE A 188 -2.40 32.26 10.01
CA PHE A 188 -2.90 30.90 9.81
C PHE A 188 -3.93 30.83 8.66
N GLU A 189 -4.72 31.89 8.45
CA GLU A 189 -5.63 32.02 7.30
C GLU A 189 -4.90 32.12 5.95
N GLU A 190 -3.71 32.74 5.90
CA GLU A 190 -2.94 32.87 4.65
C GLU A 190 -2.19 31.60 4.22
N LYS A 191 -1.83 30.70 5.15
CA LYS A 191 -0.87 29.61 4.85
C LYS A 191 -1.42 28.19 4.80
N SER A 192 -2.65 27.92 5.21
CA SER A 192 -3.04 26.52 5.42
C SER A 192 -4.11 26.03 4.46
N PHE A 193 -3.72 25.07 3.62
CA PHE A 193 -4.62 24.10 2.97
C PHE A 193 -5.66 23.53 3.95
N MET A 194 -5.32 23.44 5.25
CA MET A 194 -6.23 23.05 6.32
C MET A 194 -7.42 23.99 6.50
N PHE A 195 -7.28 25.29 6.22
CA PHE A 195 -8.41 26.23 6.28
C PHE A 195 -9.39 26.06 5.11
N LYS A 196 -8.88 25.69 3.93
CA LYS A 196 -9.74 25.30 2.79
C LYS A 196 -10.50 24.00 3.08
N LEU A 197 -9.83 22.99 3.68
CA LEU A 197 -10.48 21.77 4.15
C LEU A 197 -11.51 22.04 5.25
N LEU A 198 -11.18 22.87 6.26
CA LEU A 198 -12.12 23.23 7.33
C LEU A 198 -13.40 23.89 6.76
N ARG A 199 -13.26 24.82 5.81
CA ARG A 199 -14.40 25.50 5.16
C ARG A 199 -15.29 24.56 4.35
N LEU A 200 -14.73 23.52 3.75
CA LEU A 200 -15.49 22.50 3.03
C LEU A 200 -16.35 21.67 3.99
N PHE A 201 -15.84 21.35 5.18
CA PHE A 201 -16.56 20.56 6.19
C PHE A 201 -17.54 21.38 7.05
N THR A 202 -17.34 22.69 7.23
CA THR A 202 -18.28 23.54 7.99
C THR A 202 -19.44 24.09 7.17
N ARG A 203 -19.50 23.85 5.85
CA ARG A 203 -20.63 24.27 5.00
C ARG A 203 -21.78 23.27 4.92
N ASN A 204 -21.65 22.10 5.56
CA ASN A 204 -22.67 21.04 5.59
C ASN A 204 -23.39 20.90 6.94
N ASN A 205 -23.38 21.93 7.79
CA ASN A 205 -24.23 22.01 9.00
C ASN A 205 -25.10 23.27 8.96
#